data_AF-A0A7W2GH49-F1
#
_entry.id   AF-A0A7W2GH49-F1
#
_cell.length_a   1.000
_cell.length_b   1.000
_cell.length_c   1.000
_cell.angle_alpha   90.00
_cell.angle_beta   90.00
_cell.angle_gamma   90.00
#
_symmetry.space_group_name_H-M   'P 1'
#
loop_
_entity.id
_entity.type
_entity.pdbx_description
1 polymer ?
#
loop_
_entity_poly.entity_id
_entity_poly.type
_entity_poly.pdbx_seq_one_letter_code
_entity_poly.pdbx_strand_id
1 'polypeptide(L)' 'MKPKALVEHIRANQNNNKTLKSLFASQFLGKLSEQELAGMKKSIEKEIANRQQAVVDEKIAFLQSLGYKVEK' A
#
# COMPACT_ATOMS: atom_id res chain seq x y z
N MET A 1 -19.21 16.89 25.71
CA MET A 1 -19.11 15.81 24.69
C MET A 1 -19.58 14.51 25.34
N LYS A 2 -20.55 13.80 24.77
CA LYS A 2 -21.00 12.51 25.34
C LYS A 2 -19.85 11.49 25.23
N PRO A 3 -19.66 10.57 26.20
CA PRO A 3 -18.54 9.62 26.17
C PRO A 3 -18.41 8.85 24.86
N LYS A 4 -19.53 8.49 24.24
CA LYS A 4 -19.59 7.82 22.94
C LYS A 4 -19.04 8.69 21.78
N ALA A 5 -19.35 9.99 21.80
CA ALA A 5 -18.84 10.95 20.82
C ALA A 5 -17.33 11.17 20.95
N LEU A 6 -16.79 11.09 22.17
CA LEU A 6 -15.33 11.13 22.40
C LEU A 6 -14.65 9.86 21.87
N VAL A 7 -15.24 8.69 22.08
CA VAL A 7 -14.74 7.41 21.55
C VAL A 7 -14.77 7.39 20.02
N GLU A 8 -15.84 7.90 19.40
CA GLU A 8 -15.94 8.06 17.95
C GLU A 8 -14.91 9.06 17.41
N HIS A 9 -14.65 10.15 18.12
CA HIS A 9 -13.63 11.13 17.75
C HIS A 9 -12.19 10.56 17.83
N ILE A 10 -11.92 9.68 18.80
CA ILE A 10 -10.65 8.96 18.92
C ILE A 10 -10.51 7.89 17.81
N ARG A 11 -11.59 7.18 17.50
CA ARG A 11 -11.61 6.18 16.41
C ARG A 11 -11.50 6.81 15.03
N ALA A 12 -12.08 7.99 14.80
CA ALA A 12 -11.94 8.73 13.55
C ALA A 12 -10.49 9.18 13.29
N ASN A 13 -9.73 9.49 14.36
CA ASN A 13 -8.29 9.75 14.28
C ASN A 13 -7.44 8.47 14.18
N GLN A 14 -8.02 7.28 14.32
CA GLN A 14 -7.37 6.03 13.97
C GLN A 14 -7.49 5.80 12.45
N ASN A 15 -6.68 6.56 11.71
CA ASN A 15 -6.42 6.58 10.27
C ASN A 15 -6.98 5.43 9.43
N ASN A 16 -8.04 5.73 8.69
CA ASN A 16 -8.50 5.00 7.51
C ASN A 16 -7.67 5.32 6.25
N ASN A 17 -6.51 5.99 6.39
CA ASN A 17 -5.81 6.67 5.31
C ASN A 17 -4.71 5.84 4.63
N LYS A 18 -4.57 4.55 4.96
CA LYS A 18 -3.50 3.66 4.45
C LYS A 18 -2.07 4.21 4.59
N THR A 19 -1.87 5.24 5.43
CA THR A 19 -0.57 5.86 5.71
C THR A 19 0.00 5.39 7.05
N LEU A 20 1.33 5.47 7.19
CA LEU A 20 1.98 5.24 8.47
C LEU A 20 1.60 6.35 9.45
N LYS A 21 1.31 5.97 10.71
CA LYS A 21 1.08 6.96 11.78
C LYS A 21 2.35 7.82 11.96
N SER A 22 2.19 9.11 12.25
CA SER A 22 3.34 10.01 12.38
C SER A 22 4.34 9.55 13.45
N LEU A 23 3.85 8.96 14.55
CA LEU A 23 4.68 8.38 15.61
C LEU A 23 5.54 7.21 15.09
N PHE A 24 5.01 6.39 14.19
CA PHE A 24 5.79 5.31 13.58
C PHE A 24 6.84 5.88 12.61
N ALA A 25 6.43 6.83 11.78
CA ALA A 25 7.35 7.47 10.84
C ALA A 25 8.53 8.16 11.57
N SER A 26 8.27 8.89 12.65
CA SER A 26 9.33 9.57 13.40
C SER A 26 10.24 8.62 14.17
N GLN A 27 9.71 7.55 14.77
CA GLN A 27 10.50 6.63 15.59
C GLN A 27 11.33 5.62 14.78
N PHE A 28 10.91 5.31 13.55
CA PHE A 28 11.54 4.30 12.70
C PHE A 28 12.14 4.88 11.43
N LEU A 29 11.35 5.58 10.61
CA LEU A 29 11.86 6.15 9.35
C LEU A 29 12.78 7.35 9.59
N GLY A 30 12.55 8.13 10.65
CA GLY A 30 13.39 9.27 11.02
C GLY A 30 14.82 8.91 11.45
N LYS A 31 15.13 7.62 11.63
CA LYS A 31 16.48 7.13 11.94
C LYS A 31 17.29 6.77 10.70
N LEU A 32 16.65 6.73 9.53
CA LEU A 32 17.28 6.35 8.27
C LEU A 32 17.78 7.61 7.55
N SER A 33 18.89 7.44 6.84
CA SER A 33 19.40 8.46 5.92
C SER A 33 18.50 8.61 4.69
N GLU A 34 18.65 9.72 3.98
CA GLU A 34 17.91 9.99 2.74
C GLU A 34 18.14 8.89 1.68
N GLN A 35 19.37 8.39 1.57
CA GLN A 35 19.72 7.33 0.62
C GLN A 35 19.01 6.01 0.95
N GLU A 36 18.94 5.63 2.24
CA GLU A 36 18.25 4.42 2.68
C GLU A 36 16.73 4.52 2.45
N LEU A 37 16.13 5.67 2.73
CA LEU A 37 14.73 5.93 2.45
C LEU A 37 14.43 5.87 0.94
N ALA A 38 15.29 6.43 0.10
CA ALA A 38 15.16 6.36 -1.35
C ALA A 38 15.28 4.91 -1.87
N GLY A 39 16.21 4.13 -1.31
CA GLY A 39 16.35 2.71 -1.62
C GLY A 39 15.11 1.90 -1.24
N MET A 40 14.56 2.12 -0.04
CA MET A 40 13.31 1.51 0.40
C MET A 40 12.14 1.87 -0.52
N LYS A 41 12.01 3.16 -0.88
CA LYS A 41 10.97 3.62 -1.81
C LYS A 41 11.03 2.86 -3.13
N LYS A 42 12.23 2.73 -3.73
CA LYS A 42 12.42 2.02 -5.01
C LYS A 42 12.03 0.54 -4.92
N SER A 43 12.38 -0.14 -3.82
CA SER A 43 11.99 -1.54 -3.60
C SER A 43 10.47 -1.69 -3.44
N ILE A 44 9.81 -0.77 -2.73
CA ILE A 44 8.34 -0.76 -2.59
C ILE A 44 7.66 -0.56 -3.94
N GLU A 45 8.12 0.40 -4.76
CA GLU A 45 7.57 0.66 -6.09
C GLU A 45 7.71 -0.56 -7.01
N LYS A 46 8.86 -1.25 -6.97
CA LYS A 46 9.09 -2.49 -7.73
C LYS A 46 8.11 -3.59 -7.33
N GLU A 47 7.89 -3.79 -6.02
CA GLU A 47 6.96 -4.80 -5.54
C GLU A 47 5.50 -4.48 -5.92
N ILE A 48 5.10 -3.21 -5.89
CA ILE A 48 3.78 -2.78 -6.36
C ILE A 48 3.59 -3.13 -7.84
N ALA A 49 4.59 -2.82 -8.68
CA ALA A 49 4.54 -3.14 -10.11
C ALA A 49 4.46 -4.65 -10.35
N ASN A 50 5.24 -5.46 -9.63
CA ASN A 50 5.20 -6.91 -9.72
C ASN A 50 3.80 -7.47 -9.39
N ARG A 51 3.16 -6.95 -8.34
CA ARG A 51 1.80 -7.37 -7.97
C ARG A 51 0.76 -6.99 -9.02
N GLN A 52 0.88 -5.80 -9.60
CA GLN A 52 0.00 -5.38 -10.69
C GLN A 52 0.16 -6.28 -11.90
N GLN A 53 1.40 -6.63 -12.26
CA GLN A 53 1.66 -7.56 -13.36
C GLN A 53 1.11 -8.95 -13.08
N ALA A 54 1.26 -9.49 -11.87
CA ALA A 54 0.71 -10.79 -11.51
C ALA A 54 -0.83 -10.85 -11.68
N VAL A 55 -1.54 -9.77 -11.35
CA VAL A 55 -3.00 -9.67 -11.58
C VAL A 55 -3.33 -9.61 -13.07
N VAL A 56 -2.51 -8.94 -13.88
CA VAL A 56 -2.66 -8.92 -15.34
C VAL A 56 -2.44 -10.32 -15.90
N ASP A 57 -1.38 -11.01 -15.47
CA ASP A 57 -1.05 -12.35 -15.93
C ASP A 57 -2.14 -13.36 -15.56
N GLU A 58 -2.72 -13.25 -14.36
CA GLU A 58 -3.87 -14.05 -13.93
C GLU A 58 -5.08 -13.84 -14.85
N LYS A 59 -5.37 -12.59 -15.21
CA LYS A 59 -6.47 -12.26 -16.14
C LYS A 59 -6.19 -12.73 -17.55
N ILE A 60 -4.95 -12.63 -18.02
CA ILE A 60 -4.53 -13.15 -19.32
C ILE A 60 -4.71 -14.68 -19.35
N ALA A 61 -4.25 -15.38 -18.32
CA ALA A 61 -4.41 -16.82 -18.19
C ALA A 61 -5.89 -17.24 -18.18
N PHE A 62 -6.74 -16.48 -17.48
CA PHE A 62 -8.18 -16.69 -17.50
C PHE A 62 -8.78 -16.53 -18.91
N LEU A 63 -8.45 -15.45 -19.62
CA LEU A 63 -8.93 -15.22 -21.00
C LEU A 63 -8.42 -16.29 -21.97
N GLN A 64 -7.17 -16.71 -21.84
CA GLN A 64 -6.59 -17.80 -22.63
C GLN A 64 -7.29 -19.13 -22.36
N SER A 65 -7.66 -19.42 -21.11
CA SER A 65 -8.42 -20.63 -20.75
C SER A 65 -9.80 -20.70 -21.41
N LEU A 66 -10.37 -19.54 -21.75
CA LEU A 66 -11.63 -19.40 -22.48
C LEU A 66 -11.45 -19.38 -24.00
N GLY A 67 -10.22 -19.53 -24.51
CA GLY A 67 -9.90 -19.54 -25.93
C GLY A 67 -9.76 -18.16 -26.57
N TYR A 68 -9.73 -17.08 -25.78
CA TYR A 68 -9.46 -15.74 -26.31
C TYR A 68 -7.96 -15.52 -26.50
N LYS A 69 -7.59 -14.97 -27.65
CA LYS A 69 -6.22 -14.54 -27.93
C LYS A 69 -6.02 -13.13 -27.39
N VAL A 70 -5.13 -12.97 -26.41
CA VAL A 70 -4.78 -11.66 -25.86
C VAL A 70 -3.54 -11.13 -26.57
N GLU A 71 -3.65 -9.94 -27.16
CA GLU A 71 -2.55 -9.21 -27.78
C GLU A 71 -2.23 -7.94 -26.96
N LYS A 72 -0.96 -7.52 -26.97
CA LYS A 72 -0.42 -6.48 -26.11
C LYS A 72 -0.64 -5.07 -26.68
#